data_AF-A0A954WA18-F1
#
_entry.id   AF-A0A954WA18-F1
#
_cell.length_a   1.000
_cell.length_b   1.000
_cell.length_c   1.000
_cell.angle_alpha   90.00
_cell.angle_beta   90.00
_cell.angle_gamma   90.00
#
_symmetry.space_group_name_H-M   'P 1'
#
loop_
_entity.id
_entity.type
_entity.pdbx_description
1 polymer ?
#
loop_
_entity_poly.entity_id
_entity_poly.type
_entity_poly.pdbx_seq_one_letter_code
_entity_poly.pdbx_strand_id
1 'polypeptide(L)'
;MTTTTTDFDRLTEQLQQTGVDGMLESLAEQLVAERRFHELFEVRKMQVRRRIGLSALYSDAGDDLEPSRRDQLEAGLLEACREVGLGLLAAGRIREGWMYFRPIGDKKPVREALARIEVDDENLDEIVEVALHEGVDVARGYGLVLEHYGTCNAITTYESVVPHHPRADQQAAGALLVKHLHHELSASVMADIGRQEGQTPAAASLETLVSDRDWL
;
A
#
# COMPACT_ATOMS: atom_id res chain seq x y z
N MET A 1 -18.33 -34.55 29.56
CA MET A 1 -18.86 -33.19 29.34
C MET A 1 -17.67 -32.26 29.35
N THR A 2 -17.17 -31.89 28.18
CA THR A 2 -16.11 -30.89 28.03
C THR A 2 -16.77 -29.52 28.12
N THR A 3 -16.54 -28.81 29.22
CA THR A 3 -16.89 -27.39 29.35
C THR A 3 -16.06 -26.62 28.32
N THR A 4 -16.72 -26.14 27.28
CA THR A 4 -16.11 -25.20 26.33
C THR A 4 -15.94 -23.87 27.06
N THR A 5 -14.75 -23.62 27.59
CA THR A 5 -14.36 -22.32 28.14
C THR A 5 -14.60 -21.26 27.07
N THR A 6 -15.41 -20.25 27.37
CA THR A 6 -15.66 -19.16 26.41
C THR A 6 -14.49 -18.18 26.42
N ASP A 7 -14.35 -17.38 25.35
CA ASP A 7 -13.33 -16.31 25.31
C ASP A 7 -13.48 -15.33 26.48
N PHE A 8 -14.72 -15.09 26.92
CA PHE A 8 -15.01 -14.24 28.06
C PHE A 8 -14.53 -14.84 29.39
N ASP A 9 -14.69 -16.15 29.58
CA ASP A 9 -14.21 -16.84 30.79
C ASP A 9 -12.69 -16.76 30.89
N ARG A 10 -11.99 -16.96 29.75
CA ARG A 10 -10.53 -16.83 29.68
C ARG A 10 -10.05 -15.40 29.98
N LEU A 11 -10.71 -14.39 29.43
CA LEU A 11 -10.37 -12.99 29.74
C LEU A 11 -10.63 -12.65 31.21
N THR A 12 -11.69 -13.19 31.80
CA THR A 12 -12.00 -13.00 33.23
C THR A 12 -10.93 -13.64 34.12
N GLU A 13 -10.49 -14.84 33.78
CA GLU A 13 -9.40 -15.52 34.48
C GLU A 13 -8.08 -14.74 34.36
N GLN A 14 -7.73 -14.28 33.16
CA GLN A 14 -6.55 -13.45 32.94
C GLN A 14 -6.61 -12.14 33.73
N LEU A 15 -7.76 -11.47 33.74
CA LEU A 15 -7.96 -10.26 34.53
C LEU A 15 -7.70 -10.49 36.02
N GLN A 16 -8.12 -11.64 36.56
CA GLN A 16 -7.88 -12.00 37.96
C GLN A 16 -6.39 -12.29 38.25
N GLN A 17 -5.66 -12.85 37.28
CA GLN A 17 -4.27 -13.29 37.45
C GLN A 17 -3.26 -12.17 37.20
N THR A 18 -3.45 -11.38 36.14
CA THR A 18 -2.46 -10.43 35.63
C THR A 18 -2.94 -8.97 35.63
N GLY A 19 -4.19 -8.74 36.06
CA GLY A 19 -4.82 -7.43 36.02
C GLY A 19 -5.19 -7.00 34.60
N VAL A 20 -5.70 -5.77 34.48
CA VAL A 20 -6.22 -5.24 33.20
C VAL A 20 -5.13 -5.16 32.14
N ASP A 21 -3.92 -4.73 32.50
CA ASP A 21 -2.86 -4.53 31.52
C ASP A 21 -2.36 -5.86 30.94
N GLY A 22 -2.24 -6.90 31.78
CA GLY A 22 -1.91 -8.25 31.32
C GLY A 22 -3.02 -8.90 30.50
N MET A 23 -4.29 -8.72 30.89
CA MET A 23 -5.45 -9.19 30.11
C MET A 23 -5.49 -8.53 28.72
N LEU A 24 -5.27 -7.21 28.63
CA LEU A 24 -5.25 -6.50 27.35
C LEU A 24 -4.08 -6.96 26.46
N GLU A 25 -2.92 -7.27 27.03
CA GLU A 25 -1.80 -7.79 26.25
C GLU A 25 -2.09 -9.18 25.68
N SER A 26 -2.61 -10.10 26.50
CA SER A 26 -3.01 -11.42 26.01
C SER A 26 -4.11 -11.36 24.95
N LEU A 27 -5.07 -10.43 25.08
CA LEU A 27 -6.07 -10.20 24.06
C LEU A 27 -5.45 -9.68 22.76
N ALA A 28 -4.50 -8.74 22.84
CA ALA A 28 -3.78 -8.24 21.67
C ALA A 28 -3.02 -9.35 20.94
N GLU A 29 -2.27 -10.18 21.67
CA GLU A 29 -1.56 -11.34 21.13
C GLU A 29 -2.50 -12.31 20.38
N GLN A 30 -3.67 -12.59 20.98
CA GLN A 30 -4.69 -13.40 20.34
C GLN A 30 -5.22 -12.76 19.04
N LEU A 31 -5.54 -11.46 19.06
CA LEU A 31 -6.07 -10.77 17.88
C LEU A 31 -5.04 -10.72 16.74
N VAL A 32 -3.76 -10.60 17.06
CA VAL A 32 -2.66 -10.73 16.09
C VAL A 32 -2.64 -12.14 15.49
N ALA A 33 -2.73 -13.18 16.32
CA ALA A 33 -2.76 -14.57 15.87
C ALA A 33 -3.98 -14.87 14.98
N GLU A 34 -5.13 -14.27 15.28
CA GLU A 34 -6.37 -14.37 14.51
C GLU A 34 -6.43 -13.41 13.30
N ARG A 35 -5.41 -12.56 13.10
CA ARG A 35 -5.36 -11.50 12.06
C ARG A 35 -6.53 -10.51 12.12
N ARG A 36 -7.05 -10.26 13.33
CA ARG A 36 -8.15 -9.33 13.64
C ARG A 36 -7.62 -7.95 13.98
N PHE A 37 -7.04 -7.30 12.98
CA PHE A 37 -6.24 -6.08 13.18
C PHE A 37 -7.07 -4.83 13.54
N HIS A 38 -8.35 -4.75 13.14
CA HIS A 38 -9.20 -3.61 13.55
C HIS A 38 -9.53 -3.68 15.05
N GLU A 39 -9.83 -4.87 15.55
CA GLU A 39 -10.05 -5.09 16.98
C GLU A 39 -8.75 -4.91 17.76
N LEU A 40 -7.61 -5.32 17.21
CA LEU A 40 -6.29 -5.05 17.79
C LEU A 40 -6.10 -3.54 18.01
N PHE A 41 -6.48 -2.70 17.03
CA PHE A 41 -6.39 -1.25 17.18
C PHE A 41 -7.17 -0.73 18.38
N GLU A 42 -8.38 -1.24 18.62
CA GLU A 42 -9.19 -0.86 19.78
C GLU A 42 -8.54 -1.27 21.10
N VAL A 43 -7.91 -2.45 21.15
CA VAL A 43 -7.12 -2.89 22.32
C VAL A 43 -5.91 -2.00 22.54
N ARG A 44 -5.15 -1.66 21.49
CA ARG A 44 -3.99 -0.76 21.59
C ARG A 44 -4.40 0.65 22.06
N LYS A 45 -5.55 1.18 21.62
CA LYS A 45 -6.11 2.44 22.13
C LYS A 45 -6.34 2.38 23.64
N MET A 46 -6.93 1.29 24.14
CA MET A 46 -7.14 1.11 25.58
C MET A 46 -5.81 1.06 26.34
N GLN A 47 -4.81 0.34 25.83
CA GLN A 47 -3.48 0.24 26.44
C GLN A 47 -2.76 1.60 26.49
N VAL A 48 -2.78 2.36 25.39
CA VAL A 48 -2.17 3.71 25.34
C VAL A 48 -2.80 4.62 26.38
N ARG A 49 -4.15 4.70 26.42
CA ARG A 49 -4.89 5.52 27.40
C ARG A 49 -4.52 5.16 28.83
N ARG A 50 -4.50 3.86 29.14
CA ARG A 50 -4.18 3.39 30.50
C ARG A 50 -2.75 3.72 30.90
N ARG A 51 -1.77 3.56 30.00
CA ARG A 51 -0.36 3.86 30.24
C ARG A 51 -0.14 5.32 30.64
N ILE A 52 -0.91 6.24 30.06
CA ILE A 52 -0.84 7.66 30.37
C ILE A 52 -1.80 8.10 31.49
N GLY A 53 -2.49 7.16 32.14
CA GLY A 53 -3.38 7.40 33.28
C GLY A 53 -4.77 7.93 32.92
N LEU A 54 -5.26 7.63 31.71
CA LEU A 54 -6.64 7.90 31.29
C LEU A 54 -7.52 6.66 31.43
N SER A 55 -8.84 6.89 31.44
CA SER A 55 -9.82 5.81 31.33
C SER A 55 -9.66 5.08 29.99
N ALA A 56 -9.82 3.76 30.00
CA ALA A 56 -9.82 2.95 28.76
C ALA A 56 -10.93 3.42 27.77
N LEU A 57 -12.02 3.96 28.32
CA LEU A 57 -13.18 4.48 27.58
C LEU A 57 -13.07 5.97 27.22
N TYR A 58 -11.92 6.61 27.47
CA TYR A 58 -11.72 8.01 27.10
C TYR A 58 -11.93 8.22 25.59
N SER A 59 -12.87 9.07 25.21
CA SER A 59 -13.31 9.25 23.82
C SER A 59 -12.98 10.61 23.22
N ASP A 60 -12.53 11.58 24.02
CA ASP A 60 -12.24 12.92 23.52
C ASP A 60 -10.91 12.96 22.75
N ALA A 61 -10.75 13.98 21.90
CA ALA A 61 -9.58 14.17 21.05
C ALA A 61 -8.29 14.56 21.83
N GLY A 62 -8.39 14.75 23.15
CA GLY A 62 -7.27 15.19 23.97
C GLY A 62 -7.12 16.71 24.08
N ASP A 63 -8.10 17.49 23.63
CA ASP A 63 -8.05 18.96 23.64
C ASP A 63 -7.89 19.54 25.05
N ASP A 64 -8.51 18.91 26.05
CA ASP A 64 -8.42 19.32 27.46
C ASP A 64 -7.23 18.69 28.21
N LEU A 65 -6.41 17.88 27.54
CA LEU A 65 -5.23 17.29 28.15
C LEU A 65 -4.07 18.30 28.24
N GLU A 66 -3.26 18.13 29.27
CA GLU A 66 -1.96 18.79 29.35
C GLU A 66 -1.09 18.38 28.14
N PRO A 67 -0.30 19.30 27.54
CA PRO A 67 0.41 19.05 26.29
C PRO A 67 1.23 17.75 26.27
N SER A 68 2.01 17.44 27.32
CA SER A 68 2.80 16.21 27.35
C SER A 68 1.93 14.96 27.32
N ARG A 69 0.78 14.95 27.99
CA ARG A 69 -0.18 13.83 27.91
C ARG A 69 -0.85 13.73 26.55
N ARG A 70 -1.15 14.86 25.89
CA ARG A 70 -1.69 14.88 24.52
C ARG A 70 -0.68 14.27 23.54
N ASP A 71 0.57 14.70 23.60
CA ASP A 71 1.65 14.21 22.74
C ASP A 71 1.88 12.71 22.93
N GLN A 72 1.84 12.22 24.17
CA GLN A 72 1.96 10.78 24.47
C GLN A 72 0.77 9.97 23.94
N LEU A 73 -0.45 10.51 24.01
CA LEU A 73 -1.63 9.88 23.44
C LEU A 73 -1.50 9.78 21.92
N GLU A 74 -1.19 10.89 21.24
CA GLU A 74 -1.03 10.94 19.79
C GLU A 74 0.07 9.98 19.31
N ALA A 75 1.26 10.04 19.91
CA ALA A 75 2.37 9.16 19.57
C ALA A 75 2.01 7.67 19.74
N GLY A 76 1.32 7.33 20.83
CA GLY A 76 0.86 5.96 21.07
C GLY A 76 -0.18 5.49 20.05
N LEU A 77 -1.09 6.36 19.64
CA LEU A 77 -2.09 6.05 18.61
C LEU A 77 -1.47 5.90 17.22
N LEU A 78 -0.47 6.73 16.87
CA LEU A 78 0.26 6.59 15.62
C LEU A 78 1.06 5.29 15.56
N GLU A 79 1.64 4.84 16.68
CA GLU A 79 2.31 3.54 16.76
C GLU A 79 1.31 2.38 16.59
N ALA A 80 0.14 2.46 17.22
CA ALA A 80 -0.92 1.48 17.04
C ALA A 80 -1.41 1.43 15.58
N CYS A 81 -1.55 2.58 14.92
CA CYS A 81 -1.85 2.65 13.49
C CYS A 81 -0.77 1.95 12.65
N ARG A 82 0.52 2.15 12.98
CA ARG A 82 1.64 1.52 12.27
C ARG A 82 1.60 -0.01 12.40
N GLU A 83 1.43 -0.53 13.61
CA GLU A 83 1.33 -1.97 13.89
C GLU A 83 0.19 -2.62 13.09
N VAL A 84 -1.00 -2.03 13.20
CA VAL A 84 -2.23 -2.52 12.55
C VAL A 84 -2.14 -2.43 11.04
N GLY A 85 -1.66 -1.29 10.53
CA GLY A 85 -1.48 -1.06 9.10
C GLY A 85 -0.50 -2.07 8.48
N LEU A 86 0.63 -2.34 9.14
CA LEU A 86 1.59 -3.34 8.67
C LEU A 86 1.02 -4.76 8.70
N GLY A 87 0.26 -5.10 9.75
CA GLY A 87 -0.43 -6.38 9.86
C GLY A 87 -1.43 -6.60 8.71
N LEU A 88 -2.22 -5.57 8.38
CA LEU A 88 -3.18 -5.60 7.27
C LEU A 88 -2.48 -5.75 5.91
N LEU A 89 -1.42 -4.98 5.67
CA LEU A 89 -0.64 -5.08 4.42
C LEU A 89 -0.01 -6.46 4.27
N ALA A 90 0.53 -7.04 5.35
CA ALA A 90 1.09 -8.39 5.34
C ALA A 90 0.02 -9.48 5.10
N ALA A 91 -1.25 -9.18 5.40
CA ALA A 91 -2.39 -10.05 5.11
C ALA A 91 -3.01 -9.80 3.73
N GLY A 92 -2.41 -8.95 2.87
CA GLY A 92 -2.92 -8.61 1.54
C GLY A 92 -4.08 -7.61 1.52
N ARG A 93 -4.46 -7.06 2.68
CA ARG A 93 -5.57 -6.10 2.82
C ARG A 93 -5.05 -4.68 2.55
N ILE A 94 -4.77 -4.38 1.28
CA ILE A 94 -3.98 -3.22 0.84
C ILE A 94 -4.65 -1.89 1.21
N ARG A 95 -5.90 -1.68 0.78
CA ARG A 95 -6.65 -0.44 1.05
C ARG A 95 -6.79 -0.18 2.56
N GLU A 96 -7.07 -1.23 3.31
CA GLU A 96 -7.29 -1.14 4.75
C GLU A 96 -5.99 -0.85 5.48
N GLY A 97 -4.88 -1.47 5.08
CA GLY A 97 -3.56 -1.14 5.59
C GLY A 97 -3.19 0.32 5.34
N TRP A 98 -3.47 0.82 4.12
CA TRP A 98 -3.23 2.23 3.78
C TRP A 98 -4.08 3.20 4.63
N MET A 99 -5.33 2.85 4.95
CA MET A 99 -6.20 3.65 5.81
C MET A 99 -5.53 4.01 7.15
N TYR A 100 -4.80 3.07 7.76
CA TYR A 100 -4.08 3.31 9.02
C TYR A 100 -2.77 4.09 8.83
N PHE A 101 -2.17 4.07 7.65
CA PHE A 101 -0.96 4.85 7.35
C PHE A 101 -1.23 6.31 6.97
N ARG A 102 -2.45 6.64 6.52
CA ARG A 102 -2.83 8.03 6.17
C ARG A 102 -2.52 9.04 7.29
N PRO A 103 -2.89 8.81 8.57
CA PRO A 103 -2.56 9.75 9.65
C PRO A 103 -1.06 9.83 9.98
N ILE A 104 -0.27 8.80 9.65
CA ILE A 104 1.18 8.74 9.95
C ILE A 104 1.96 9.61 8.96
N GLY A 105 1.51 9.69 7.71
CA GLY A 105 2.15 10.45 6.64
C GLY A 105 3.44 9.84 6.07
N ASP A 106 4.10 8.93 6.79
CA ASP A 106 5.26 8.18 6.29
C ASP A 106 4.82 7.04 5.37
N LYS A 107 5.06 7.20 4.07
CA LYS A 107 4.71 6.23 3.03
C LYS A 107 5.76 5.12 2.85
N LYS A 108 6.96 5.25 3.44
CA LYS A 108 8.08 4.32 3.19
C LYS A 108 7.74 2.88 3.61
N PRO A 109 7.17 2.61 4.80
CA PRO A 109 6.83 1.24 5.20
C PRO A 109 5.76 0.62 4.29
N VAL A 110 4.82 1.43 3.80
CA VAL A 110 3.78 0.98 2.87
C VAL A 110 4.39 0.59 1.54
N ARG A 111 5.30 1.41 0.99
CA ARG A 111 6.04 1.08 -0.23
C ARG A 111 6.79 -0.25 -0.11
N GLU A 112 7.51 -0.43 1.01
CA GLU A 112 8.26 -1.66 1.27
C GLU A 112 7.36 -2.89 1.42
N ALA A 113 6.19 -2.73 2.04
CA ALA A 113 5.21 -3.80 2.17
C ALA A 113 4.57 -4.15 0.82
N LEU A 114 4.13 -3.14 0.07
CA LEU A 114 3.56 -3.33 -1.27
C LEU A 114 4.55 -4.10 -2.15
N ALA A 115 5.85 -3.77 -2.11
CA ALA A 115 6.86 -4.40 -2.97
C ALA A 115 7.01 -5.92 -2.76
N ARG A 116 6.48 -6.46 -1.66
CA ARG A 116 6.49 -7.89 -1.34
C ARG A 116 5.19 -8.62 -1.73
N ILE A 117 4.18 -7.87 -2.15
CA ILE A 117 2.90 -8.42 -2.59
C ILE A 117 3.01 -8.75 -4.08
N GLU A 118 2.75 -10.02 -4.42
CA GLU A 118 2.60 -10.46 -5.81
C GLU A 118 1.32 -9.87 -6.39
N VAL A 119 1.42 -9.33 -7.61
CA VAL A 119 0.30 -8.70 -8.29
C VAL A 119 -0.51 -9.75 -9.03
N ASP A 120 -1.82 -9.75 -8.84
CA ASP A 120 -2.77 -10.58 -9.55
C ASP A 120 -4.02 -9.76 -9.94
N ASP A 121 -4.93 -10.37 -10.70
CA ASP A 121 -6.14 -9.70 -11.17
C ASP A 121 -7.09 -9.29 -10.01
N GLU A 122 -6.99 -9.92 -8.84
CA GLU A 122 -7.84 -9.61 -7.69
C GLU A 122 -7.34 -8.36 -6.94
N ASN A 123 -6.03 -8.15 -6.89
CA ASN A 123 -5.40 -7.09 -6.12
C ASN A 123 -4.86 -5.92 -6.96
N LEU A 124 -4.78 -6.07 -8.29
CA LEU A 124 -4.21 -5.07 -9.21
C LEU A 124 -4.79 -3.66 -8.98
N ASP A 125 -6.11 -3.53 -8.97
CA ASP A 125 -6.77 -2.23 -8.79
C ASP A 125 -6.45 -1.61 -7.43
N GLU A 126 -6.34 -2.41 -6.36
CA GLU A 126 -5.97 -1.90 -5.02
C GLU A 126 -4.53 -1.39 -4.99
N ILE A 127 -3.62 -2.11 -5.65
CA ILE A 127 -2.21 -1.72 -5.72
C ILE A 127 -2.07 -0.45 -6.55
N VAL A 128 -2.76 -0.34 -7.69
CA VAL A 128 -2.74 0.87 -8.52
C VAL A 128 -3.30 2.06 -7.75
N GLU A 129 -4.41 1.89 -7.03
CA GLU A 129 -5.00 2.93 -6.18
C GLU A 129 -3.98 3.44 -5.14
N VAL A 130 -3.40 2.56 -4.33
CA VAL A 130 -2.49 2.97 -3.26
C VAL A 130 -1.12 3.43 -3.80
N ALA A 131 -0.56 2.75 -4.79
CA ALA A 131 0.76 3.09 -5.31
C ALA A 131 0.73 4.38 -6.14
N LEU A 132 -0.20 4.48 -7.09
CA LEU A 132 -0.30 5.62 -8.00
C LEU A 132 -1.19 6.73 -7.45
N HIS A 133 -2.49 6.49 -7.26
CA HIS A 133 -3.43 7.57 -6.93
C HIS A 133 -3.16 8.21 -5.56
N GLU A 134 -2.84 7.39 -4.55
CA GLU A 134 -2.44 7.88 -3.23
C GLU A 134 -0.95 8.27 -3.18
N GLY A 135 -0.19 7.99 -4.25
CA GLY A 135 1.21 8.39 -4.43
C GLY A 135 2.17 7.75 -3.42
N VAL A 136 1.99 6.48 -3.08
CA VAL A 136 2.93 5.71 -2.25
C VAL A 136 4.16 5.27 -3.06
N ASP A 137 3.94 4.83 -4.30
CA ASP A 137 4.97 4.38 -5.24
C ASP A 137 4.50 4.58 -6.68
N VAL A 138 4.59 5.83 -7.14
CA VAL A 138 4.05 6.27 -8.43
C VAL A 138 4.65 5.49 -9.59
N ALA A 139 5.96 5.22 -9.55
CA ALA A 139 6.64 4.48 -10.62
C ALA A 139 6.10 3.05 -10.73
N ARG A 140 5.92 2.35 -9.61
CA ARG A 140 5.35 1.00 -9.62
C ARG A 140 3.89 1.00 -10.05
N GLY A 141 3.06 1.87 -9.46
CA GLY A 141 1.64 1.92 -9.79
C GLY A 141 1.40 2.28 -11.26
N TYR A 142 2.15 3.22 -11.81
CA TYR A 142 2.08 3.57 -13.23
C TYR A 142 2.64 2.46 -14.14
N GLY A 143 3.68 1.74 -13.71
CA GLY A 143 4.18 0.55 -14.41
C GLY A 143 3.09 -0.52 -14.59
N LEU A 144 2.30 -0.78 -13.55
CA LEU A 144 1.17 -1.70 -13.62
C LEU A 144 0.09 -1.22 -14.58
N VAL A 145 -0.17 0.09 -14.62
CA VAL A 145 -1.12 0.66 -15.59
C VAL A 145 -0.67 0.41 -17.03
N LEU A 146 0.63 0.59 -17.33
CA LEU A 146 1.20 0.31 -18.64
C LEU A 146 1.08 -1.17 -19.02
N GLU A 147 1.34 -2.06 -18.07
CA GLU A 147 1.35 -3.51 -18.30
C GLU A 147 -0.06 -4.10 -18.48
N HIS A 148 -1.06 -3.62 -17.73
CA HIS A 148 -2.36 -4.28 -17.65
C HIS A 148 -3.53 -3.55 -18.33
N TYR A 149 -3.48 -2.23 -18.50
CA TYR A 149 -4.63 -1.47 -19.04
C TYR A 149 -4.41 -0.93 -20.46
N GLY A 150 -3.25 -1.19 -21.05
CA GLY A 150 -2.91 -0.81 -22.42
C GLY A 150 -2.51 0.67 -22.60
N THR A 151 -1.86 0.94 -23.73
CA THR A 151 -1.15 2.21 -23.99
C THR A 151 -2.05 3.43 -23.97
N CYS A 152 -3.25 3.38 -24.58
CA CYS A 152 -4.17 4.53 -24.57
C CYS A 152 -4.62 4.89 -23.15
N ASN A 153 -4.97 3.89 -22.33
CA ASN A 153 -5.36 4.12 -20.95
C ASN A 153 -4.19 4.65 -20.12
N ALA A 154 -2.98 4.13 -20.36
CA ALA A 154 -1.78 4.62 -19.70
C ALA A 154 -1.48 6.09 -20.03
N ILE A 155 -1.61 6.51 -21.29
CA ILE A 155 -1.46 7.91 -21.69
C ILE A 155 -2.50 8.79 -20.98
N THR A 156 -3.78 8.41 -21.02
CA THR A 156 -4.84 9.17 -20.34
C THR A 156 -4.58 9.26 -18.83
N THR A 157 -4.16 8.15 -18.21
CA THR A 157 -3.83 8.10 -16.78
C THR A 157 -2.62 8.97 -16.46
N TYR A 158 -1.60 8.96 -17.32
CA TYR A 158 -0.44 9.82 -17.19
C TYR A 158 -0.88 11.28 -17.16
N GLU A 159 -1.67 11.72 -18.15
CA GLU A 159 -2.13 13.10 -18.26
C GLU A 159 -3.02 13.53 -17.08
N SER A 160 -3.88 12.64 -16.58
CA SER A 160 -4.83 13.00 -15.51
C SER A 160 -4.25 12.91 -14.10
N VAL A 161 -3.35 11.95 -13.84
CA VAL A 161 -2.87 11.64 -12.48
C VAL A 161 -1.45 12.17 -12.26
N VAL A 162 -0.52 11.86 -13.17
CA VAL A 162 0.91 12.06 -12.95
C VAL A 162 1.31 13.52 -12.68
N PRO A 163 0.75 14.55 -13.35
CA PRO A 163 1.06 15.95 -13.08
C PRO A 163 0.83 16.41 -11.62
N HIS A 164 -0.01 15.71 -10.86
CA HIS A 164 -0.28 16.04 -9.46
C HIS A 164 0.78 15.50 -8.48
N HIS A 165 1.71 14.66 -8.94
CA HIS A 165 2.79 14.12 -8.12
C HIS A 165 4.06 14.99 -8.16
N PRO A 166 5.00 14.82 -7.20
CA PRO A 166 6.29 15.49 -7.22
C PRO A 166 7.08 15.25 -8.52
N ARG A 167 7.93 16.21 -8.90
CA ARG A 167 8.70 16.16 -10.16
C ARG A 167 9.52 14.88 -10.34
N ALA A 168 10.08 14.33 -9.26
CA ALA A 168 10.85 13.08 -9.34
C ALA A 168 9.96 11.90 -9.77
N ASP A 169 8.74 11.83 -9.25
CA ASP A 169 7.77 10.79 -9.61
C ASP A 169 7.25 10.98 -11.04
N GLN A 170 7.01 12.23 -11.45
CA GLN A 170 6.66 12.56 -12.85
C GLN A 170 7.73 12.07 -13.82
N GLN A 171 9.01 12.32 -13.51
CA GLN A 171 10.13 11.89 -14.33
C GLN A 171 10.23 10.36 -14.41
N ALA A 172 10.01 9.67 -13.28
CA ALA A 172 10.04 8.21 -13.24
C ALA A 172 8.91 7.60 -14.09
N ALA A 173 7.67 8.07 -13.93
CA ALA A 173 6.54 7.63 -14.75
C ALA A 173 6.73 7.97 -16.24
N GLY A 174 7.24 9.17 -16.53
CA GLY A 174 7.49 9.62 -17.91
C GLY A 174 8.54 8.78 -18.61
N ALA A 175 9.62 8.40 -17.91
CA ALA A 175 10.62 7.48 -18.43
C ALA A 175 10.04 6.10 -18.77
N LEU A 176 9.12 5.59 -17.93
CA LEU A 176 8.41 4.33 -18.21
C LEU A 176 7.55 4.44 -19.47
N LEU A 177 6.75 5.51 -19.61
CA LEU A 177 5.91 5.73 -20.79
C LEU A 177 6.74 5.84 -22.07
N VAL A 178 7.80 6.64 -22.07
CA VAL A 178 8.68 6.81 -23.24
C VAL A 178 9.32 5.49 -23.65
N LYS A 179 9.80 4.70 -22.67
CA LYS A 179 10.39 3.38 -22.94
C LYS A 179 9.35 2.42 -23.53
N HIS A 180 8.14 2.39 -23.00
CA HIS A 180 7.04 1.58 -23.50
C HIS A 180 6.69 1.94 -24.94
N LEU A 181 6.44 3.22 -25.22
CA LEU A 181 6.11 3.70 -26.56
C LEU A 181 7.23 3.43 -27.57
N HIS A 182 8.48 3.62 -27.18
CA HIS A 182 9.62 3.30 -28.04
C HIS A 182 9.67 1.81 -28.39
N HIS A 183 9.41 0.93 -27.42
CA HIS A 183 9.37 -0.51 -27.64
C HIS A 183 8.22 -0.92 -28.58
N GLU A 184 7.00 -0.43 -28.34
CA GLU A 184 5.85 -0.71 -29.20
C GLU A 184 6.03 -0.22 -30.63
N LEU A 185 6.56 1.00 -30.80
CA LEU A 185 6.85 1.57 -32.11
C LEU A 185 7.91 0.75 -32.83
N SER A 186 9.00 0.41 -32.15
CA SER A 186 10.08 -0.42 -32.71
C SER A 186 9.57 -1.78 -33.15
N ALA A 187 8.80 -2.47 -32.30
CA ALA A 187 8.22 -3.76 -32.61
C ALA A 187 7.25 -3.69 -33.80
N SER A 188 6.43 -2.63 -33.86
CA SER A 188 5.48 -2.42 -34.96
C SER A 188 6.17 -2.17 -36.30
N VAL A 189 7.19 -1.30 -36.31
CA VAL A 189 8.01 -1.02 -37.50
C VAL A 189 8.74 -2.28 -37.97
N MET A 190 9.39 -3.02 -37.06
CA MET A 190 10.06 -4.27 -37.39
C MET A 190 9.10 -5.32 -37.96
N ALA A 191 7.90 -5.44 -37.39
CA ALA A 191 6.88 -6.36 -37.87
C ALA A 191 6.38 -5.98 -39.26
N ASP A 192 6.22 -4.68 -39.55
CA ASP A 192 5.81 -4.22 -40.89
C ASP A 192 6.88 -4.46 -41.94
N ILE A 193 8.14 -4.12 -41.64
CA ILE A 193 9.29 -4.45 -42.49
C ILE A 193 9.36 -5.95 -42.74
N GLY A 194 9.19 -6.77 -41.70
CA GLY A 194 9.17 -8.22 -41.85
C GLY A 194 8.08 -8.73 -42.79
N ARG A 195 6.90 -8.11 -42.78
CA ARG A 195 5.81 -8.46 -43.71
C ARG A 195 6.12 -8.05 -45.15
N GLN A 196 6.74 -6.90 -45.36
CA GLN A 196 7.04 -6.37 -46.70
C GLN A 196 8.26 -7.04 -47.33
N GLU A 197 9.30 -7.32 -46.54
CA GLU A 197 10.59 -7.86 -47.02
C GLU A 197 10.68 -9.39 -46.89
N GLY A 198 9.72 -10.02 -46.21
CA GLY A 198 9.71 -11.46 -45.96
C GLY A 198 10.76 -11.94 -44.96
N GLN A 199 11.48 -11.02 -44.29
CA GLN A 199 12.49 -11.32 -43.28
C GLN A 199 12.47 -10.28 -42.16
N THR A 200 12.63 -10.70 -40.91
CA THR A 200 12.74 -9.77 -39.79
C THR A 200 14.04 -8.96 -39.90
N PRO A 201 13.98 -7.62 -39.90
CA PRO A 201 15.18 -6.79 -40.02
C PRO A 201 16.08 -6.93 -38.79
N ALA A 202 17.39 -7.04 -39.01
CA ALA A 202 18.41 -7.01 -37.97
C ALA A 202 18.98 -5.59 -37.86
N ALA A 203 18.27 -4.71 -37.17
CA ALA A 203 18.72 -3.33 -36.91
C ALA A 203 18.68 -3.01 -35.42
N ALA A 204 19.61 -2.16 -34.97
CA ALA A 204 19.77 -1.80 -33.56
C ALA A 204 18.95 -0.57 -33.13
N SER A 205 18.41 0.20 -34.08
CA SER A 205 17.66 1.43 -33.80
C SER A 205 16.54 1.66 -34.80
N LEU A 206 15.52 2.43 -34.38
CA LEU A 206 14.46 2.92 -35.25
C LEU A 206 14.99 3.73 -36.43
N GLU A 207 16.00 4.57 -36.20
CA GLU A 207 16.66 5.35 -37.26
C GLU A 207 17.14 4.42 -38.39
N THR A 208 17.91 3.38 -38.05
CA THR A 208 18.42 2.42 -39.04
C THR A 208 17.30 1.61 -39.69
N LEU A 209 16.20 1.34 -38.98
CA LEU A 209 15.04 0.67 -39.58
C LEU A 209 14.40 1.51 -40.69
N VAL A 210 14.36 2.83 -40.55
CA VAL A 210 13.65 3.72 -41.49
C VAL A 210 14.53 4.37 -42.57
N SER A 211 15.85 4.54 -42.35
CA SER A 211 16.71 5.36 -43.22
C SER A 211 16.73 4.96 -44.70
N ASP A 212 16.61 3.67 -45.02
CA ASP A 212 16.75 3.16 -46.39
C ASP A 212 15.42 2.61 -46.96
N ARG A 213 14.28 3.03 -46.39
CA ARG A 213 12.95 2.50 -46.72
C ARG A 213 11.95 3.63 -46.97
N ASP A 214 12.04 4.24 -48.15
CA ASP A 214 11.17 5.35 -48.59
C ASP A 214 9.66 5.03 -48.62
N TRP A 215 9.29 3.76 -48.46
CA TRP A 215 7.91 3.28 -48.49
C TRP A 215 7.23 3.21 -47.12
N LEU A 216 7.98 3.40 -46.03
CA LEU A 216 7.50 3.47 -44.64
C LEU A 216 6.86 4.84 -44.32
#